data_AF-A0A4S8HG12-F1
#
_entry.id   AF-A0A4S8HG12-F1
#
_cell.length_a   1.000
_cell.length_b   1.000
_cell.length_c   1.000
_cell.angle_alpha   90.00
_cell.angle_beta   90.00
_cell.angle_gamma   90.00
#
_symmetry.space_group_name_H-M   'P 1'
#
loop_
_entity.id
_entity.type
_entity.pdbx_description
1 polymer ?
#
loop_
_entity_poly.entity_id
_entity_poly.type
_entity_poly.pdbx_seq_one_letter_code
_entity_poly.pdbx_strand_id
1 'polypeptide(L)'
;MVKSATLNQSVIALRKHLFIVSFIISFLLPGVSYQIQAQLTLTSGQSATINSSVTYPSVSISGANNTLSIGSSGSMTVTGGFTWLDQPSYISIASGGALTIDGNLQGDGNTGTNNNYYPCLSTTGLTSQAMIIDCKGTLTVNGNLAAGTATKRFKNWVFLHVDSGATVTLNGNDNVLGPRGIIHVHKGGTLRVNGTNFLVEYAYSRIEIDSGGTMSAVNLTVNGNGSTIVSSACATNPPPYNGIATTTNPPYTSLIVNGSLAVSGNLHINDAAVSTSAMTSGTGHFTVGNSGTVTVGGNFMNSSTPTTTGSDTATINGTLTVTGNAINNSALNIGSTGVMTVNGSSGLLNNTGSVYGVSVIDVNGRLNVVNHLTNNGLVNINATGNTRVFGNLFNNTITTYGVAVITVINNLYVQGNLTSNDIIRAICPPGDTTAYVAWGGAWVSGAHDTVQNYSSGVKYYTGTQIPPGNALNMCTGNPATLTIVLAARPYSSLREVQTRDKLFAVQLRPSFTTQPWLTVFAYMPKRDRLSIQVTDVTGRTLVRQKVNAEKGDNTFKLDISRLSRGIYYVQVFNNNGFHKTLIAEKK
;
A
#
# COMPACT_ATOMS: atom_id res chain seq x y z
N MET A 1 -25.57 22.02 -35.19
CA MET A 1 -26.73 22.83 -34.76
C MET A 1 -27.81 21.90 -34.24
N VAL A 2 -27.82 21.63 -32.94
CA VAL A 2 -28.87 20.83 -32.29
C VAL A 2 -30.03 21.78 -31.99
N LYS A 3 -31.21 21.51 -32.56
CA LYS A 3 -32.44 22.25 -32.23
C LYS A 3 -32.76 21.97 -30.76
N SER A 4 -32.49 22.93 -29.89
CA SER A 4 -33.07 23.01 -28.55
C SER A 4 -34.58 23.22 -28.69
N ALA A 5 -35.33 22.15 -28.92
CA ALA A 5 -36.77 22.16 -28.77
C ALA A 5 -37.06 22.27 -27.27
N THR A 6 -37.38 23.47 -26.82
CA THR A 6 -37.80 23.73 -25.45
C THR A 6 -38.98 22.83 -25.11
N LEU A 7 -38.75 21.87 -24.20
CA LEU A 7 -39.71 20.99 -23.55
C LEU A 7 -41.00 21.72 -23.10
N ASN A 8 -40.89 23.03 -22.86
CA ASN A 8 -42.00 23.93 -22.51
C ASN A 8 -43.18 23.91 -23.49
N GLN A 9 -42.99 23.85 -24.81
CA GLN A 9 -44.14 23.93 -25.73
C GLN A 9 -44.98 22.65 -25.75
N SER A 10 -44.33 21.47 -25.70
CA SER A 10 -45.02 20.19 -25.61
C SER A 10 -45.66 19.98 -24.23
N VAL A 11 -45.03 20.44 -23.14
CA VAL A 11 -45.61 20.38 -21.79
C VAL A 11 -46.78 21.35 -21.63
N ILE A 12 -46.79 22.51 -22.29
CA ILE A 12 -47.94 23.44 -22.29
C ILE A 12 -49.13 22.86 -23.06
N ALA A 13 -48.89 22.23 -24.22
CA ALA A 13 -49.94 21.55 -24.99
C ALA A 13 -50.51 20.34 -24.22
N LEU A 14 -49.63 19.52 -23.63
CA LEU A 14 -50.04 18.39 -22.79
C LEU A 14 -50.78 18.87 -21.53
N ARG A 15 -50.31 19.93 -20.86
CA ARG A 15 -51.00 20.53 -19.70
C ARG A 15 -52.41 20.98 -20.06
N LYS A 16 -52.62 21.62 -21.23
CA LYS A 16 -53.96 22.07 -21.65
C LYS A 16 -54.92 20.90 -21.87
N HIS A 17 -54.47 19.81 -22.50
CA HIS A 17 -55.34 18.64 -22.74
C HIS A 17 -55.52 17.80 -21.47
N LEU A 18 -54.49 17.67 -20.63
CA LEU A 18 -54.57 16.98 -19.34
C LEU A 18 -55.47 17.74 -18.36
N PHE A 19 -55.46 19.07 -18.36
CA PHE A 19 -56.39 19.88 -17.56
C PHE A 19 -57.84 19.61 -17.96
N ILE A 20 -58.14 19.54 -19.26
CA ILE A 20 -59.51 19.29 -19.74
C ILE A 20 -59.97 17.87 -19.35
N VAL A 21 -59.11 16.86 -19.55
CA VAL A 21 -59.44 15.47 -19.19
C VAL A 21 -59.57 15.31 -17.66
N SER A 22 -58.67 15.91 -16.89
CA SER A 22 -58.71 15.87 -15.43
C SER A 22 -59.92 16.63 -14.87
N PHE A 23 -60.30 17.76 -15.46
CA PHE A 23 -61.49 18.52 -15.09
C PHE A 23 -62.78 17.73 -15.38
N ILE A 24 -62.88 17.07 -16.53
CA ILE A 24 -64.02 16.21 -16.89
C ILE A 24 -64.14 15.01 -15.94
N ILE A 25 -63.02 14.34 -15.62
CA ILE A 25 -63.02 13.18 -14.71
C ILE A 25 -63.34 13.59 -13.27
N SER A 26 -62.82 14.73 -12.80
CA SER A 26 -63.08 15.26 -11.45
C SER A 26 -64.54 15.69 -11.26
N PHE A 27 -65.20 16.14 -12.34
CA PHE A 27 -66.62 16.52 -12.32
C PHE A 27 -67.58 15.33 -12.39
N LEU A 28 -67.18 14.24 -13.06
CA LEU A 28 -68.02 13.05 -13.26
C LEU A 28 -67.89 12.01 -12.13
N LEU A 29 -66.78 12.02 -11.37
CA LEU A 29 -66.51 11.06 -10.29
C LEU A 29 -66.00 11.77 -9.02
N PRO A 30 -66.86 12.56 -8.34
CA PRO A 30 -66.49 13.18 -7.06
C PRO A 30 -66.18 12.09 -6.03
N GLY A 31 -64.93 12.06 -5.55
CA GLY A 31 -64.45 11.10 -4.54
C GLY A 31 -63.33 10.18 -5.02
N VAL A 32 -62.98 10.15 -6.32
CA VAL A 32 -61.88 9.32 -6.83
C VAL A 32 -60.61 10.16 -7.01
N SER A 33 -59.64 9.97 -6.11
CA SER A 33 -58.30 10.52 -6.25
C SER A 33 -57.54 9.76 -7.35
N TYR A 34 -57.45 10.33 -8.54
CA TYR A 34 -56.61 9.79 -9.62
C TYR A 34 -55.16 10.25 -9.44
N GLN A 35 -54.28 9.36 -8.96
CA GLN A 35 -52.84 9.57 -9.08
C GLN A 35 -52.40 9.23 -10.51
N ILE A 36 -52.11 10.26 -11.32
CA ILE A 36 -51.43 10.07 -12.60
C ILE A 36 -49.96 9.78 -12.29
N GLN A 37 -49.58 8.50 -12.30
CA GLN A 37 -48.20 8.07 -12.13
C GLN A 37 -47.47 8.19 -13.47
N ALA A 38 -46.73 9.28 -13.67
CA ALA A 38 -45.88 9.46 -14.85
C ALA A 38 -44.50 8.84 -14.58
N GLN A 39 -43.95 8.07 -15.53
CA GLN A 39 -42.56 7.60 -15.51
C GLN A 39 -41.65 8.65 -16.18
N LEU A 40 -40.42 8.82 -15.67
CA LEU A 40 -39.39 9.60 -16.37
C LEU A 40 -38.54 8.67 -17.24
N THR A 41 -38.56 8.88 -18.56
CA THR A 41 -37.70 8.16 -19.50
C THR A 41 -36.85 9.17 -20.27
N LEU A 42 -35.52 9.04 -20.19
CA LEU A 42 -34.58 9.83 -20.99
C LEU A 42 -33.95 8.93 -22.04
N THR A 43 -34.01 9.35 -23.31
CA THR A 43 -33.43 8.63 -24.45
C THR A 43 -32.44 9.46 -25.25
N SER A 44 -31.25 8.91 -25.54
CA SER A 44 -30.27 9.39 -26.53
C SER A 44 -30.06 10.91 -26.60
N GLY A 45 -29.27 11.46 -25.67
CA GLY A 45 -28.85 12.86 -25.66
C GLY A 45 -29.83 13.80 -24.98
N GLN A 46 -30.87 13.26 -24.35
CA GLN A 46 -31.86 14.06 -23.63
C GLN A 46 -31.31 14.59 -22.32
N SER A 47 -31.73 15.80 -21.96
CA SER A 47 -31.43 16.41 -20.68
C SER A 47 -32.72 16.76 -19.96
N ALA A 48 -32.82 16.41 -18.68
CA ALA A 48 -33.89 16.84 -17.79
C ALA A 48 -33.32 17.57 -16.58
N THR A 49 -33.95 18.67 -16.20
CA THR A 49 -33.61 19.44 -15.01
C THR A 49 -34.81 19.51 -14.08
N ILE A 50 -34.63 19.06 -12.83
CA ILE A 50 -35.64 19.06 -11.78
C ILE A 50 -35.31 20.15 -10.77
N ASN A 51 -36.13 21.20 -10.72
CA ASN A 51 -35.95 22.35 -9.80
C ASN A 51 -37.04 22.45 -8.71
N SER A 52 -37.90 21.43 -8.63
CA SER A 52 -38.99 21.32 -7.65
C SER A 52 -39.05 19.91 -7.07
N SER A 53 -39.90 19.70 -6.06
CA SER A 53 -40.17 18.36 -5.53
C SER A 53 -41.07 17.57 -6.49
N VAL A 54 -40.62 16.39 -6.91
CA VAL A 54 -41.34 15.47 -7.80
C VAL A 54 -41.16 14.03 -7.36
N THR A 55 -42.19 13.21 -7.55
CA THR A 55 -42.14 11.77 -7.27
C THR A 55 -42.45 11.00 -8.55
N TYR A 56 -41.56 10.08 -8.90
CA TYR A 56 -41.72 9.17 -10.04
C TYR A 56 -41.86 7.72 -9.53
N PRO A 57 -42.78 6.92 -10.09
CA PRO A 57 -42.88 5.50 -9.78
C PRO A 57 -41.65 4.72 -10.30
N SER A 58 -41.02 5.20 -11.37
CA SER A 58 -39.80 4.63 -11.93
C SER A 58 -39.09 5.67 -12.80
N VAL A 59 -37.79 5.48 -12.97
CA VAL A 59 -36.94 6.28 -13.86
C VAL A 59 -36.15 5.33 -14.74
N SER A 60 -36.11 5.61 -16.04
CA SER A 60 -35.28 4.87 -16.99
C SER A 60 -34.43 5.84 -17.81
N ILE A 61 -33.13 5.65 -17.83
CA ILE A 61 -32.21 6.42 -18.68
C ILE A 61 -31.57 5.44 -19.67
N SER A 62 -31.80 5.63 -20.96
CA SER A 62 -31.29 4.76 -22.02
C SER A 62 -30.68 5.54 -23.19
N GLY A 63 -29.65 5.00 -23.83
CA GLY A 63 -28.94 5.71 -24.88
C GLY A 63 -27.87 6.69 -24.36
N ALA A 64 -27.03 7.18 -25.27
CA ALA A 64 -25.82 7.92 -24.91
C ALA A 64 -26.09 9.40 -24.61
N ASN A 65 -25.22 9.98 -23.79
CA ASN A 65 -25.14 11.40 -23.44
C ASN A 65 -26.42 11.98 -22.79
N ASN A 66 -27.15 11.17 -22.04
CA ASN A 66 -28.29 11.68 -21.27
C ASN A 66 -27.80 12.40 -20.00
N THR A 67 -28.51 13.46 -19.62
CA THR A 67 -28.23 14.20 -18.39
C THR A 67 -29.49 14.33 -17.53
N LEU A 68 -29.43 13.87 -16.29
CA LEU A 68 -30.41 14.18 -15.26
C LEU A 68 -29.78 15.15 -14.26
N SER A 69 -30.29 16.37 -14.20
CA SER A 69 -29.84 17.40 -13.25
C SER A 69 -30.91 17.68 -12.21
N ILE A 70 -30.55 17.66 -10.93
CA ILE A 70 -31.40 18.11 -9.84
C ILE A 70 -30.83 19.43 -9.32
N GLY A 71 -31.58 20.51 -9.49
CA GLY A 71 -31.18 21.85 -9.07
C GLY A 71 -31.17 22.00 -7.55
N SER A 72 -30.67 23.13 -7.06
CA SER A 72 -30.45 23.38 -5.62
C SER A 72 -31.72 23.38 -4.76
N SER A 73 -32.89 23.59 -5.37
CA SER A 73 -34.21 23.48 -4.74
C SER A 73 -34.99 22.25 -5.18
N GLY A 74 -34.39 21.42 -6.04
CA GLY A 74 -35.01 20.23 -6.60
C GLY A 74 -34.97 19.07 -5.64
N SER A 75 -36.04 18.30 -5.57
CA SER A 75 -36.07 17.02 -4.87
C SER A 75 -36.77 16.00 -5.75
N MET A 76 -36.14 14.86 -5.98
CA MET A 76 -36.71 13.77 -6.77
C MET A 76 -36.78 12.52 -5.91
N THR A 77 -37.97 11.93 -5.79
CA THR A 77 -38.15 10.61 -5.17
C THR A 77 -38.56 9.61 -6.25
N VAL A 78 -37.86 8.48 -6.31
CA VAL A 78 -38.16 7.37 -7.23
C VAL A 78 -38.63 6.20 -6.38
N THR A 79 -39.94 5.94 -6.35
CA THR A 79 -40.51 4.96 -5.40
C THR A 79 -40.33 3.50 -5.83
N GLY A 80 -40.14 3.26 -7.14
CA GLY A 80 -39.79 1.97 -7.69
C GLY A 80 -38.33 1.88 -8.12
N GLY A 81 -38.07 1.33 -9.31
CA GLY A 81 -36.72 1.14 -9.83
C GLY A 81 -36.16 2.36 -10.54
N PHE A 82 -34.86 2.62 -10.35
CA PHE A 82 -34.06 3.46 -11.22
C PHE A 82 -33.20 2.55 -12.10
N THR A 83 -33.56 2.46 -13.38
CA THR A 83 -32.85 1.61 -14.34
C THR A 83 -31.99 2.47 -15.28
N TRP A 84 -30.73 2.07 -15.45
CA TRP A 84 -29.79 2.71 -16.35
C TRP A 84 -29.34 1.75 -17.45
N LEU A 85 -29.44 2.17 -18.71
CA LEU A 85 -29.22 1.34 -19.89
C LEU A 85 -27.95 1.78 -20.65
N ASP A 86 -26.85 1.12 -20.30
CA ASP A 86 -25.65 0.78 -21.11
C ASP A 86 -24.95 1.85 -21.95
N GLN A 87 -25.16 3.13 -21.69
CA GLN A 87 -24.59 4.21 -22.50
C GLN A 87 -24.29 5.44 -21.64
N PRO A 88 -23.25 6.23 -21.98
CA PRO A 88 -22.74 7.27 -21.09
C PRO A 88 -23.84 8.21 -20.64
N SER A 89 -24.03 8.36 -19.33
CA SER A 89 -25.03 9.27 -18.78
C SER A 89 -24.52 9.93 -17.53
N TYR A 90 -25.04 11.13 -17.29
CA TYR A 90 -24.61 12.00 -16.21
C TYR A 90 -25.80 12.30 -15.29
N ILE A 91 -25.63 12.02 -13.99
CA ILE A 91 -26.53 12.47 -12.94
C ILE A 91 -25.80 13.55 -12.16
N SER A 92 -26.35 14.76 -12.16
CA SER A 92 -25.82 15.89 -11.39
C SER A 92 -26.83 16.27 -10.31
N ILE A 93 -26.39 16.33 -9.07
CA ILE A 93 -27.22 16.79 -7.95
C ILE A 93 -26.55 18.03 -7.38
N ALA A 94 -27.14 19.20 -7.60
CA ALA A 94 -26.60 20.46 -7.12
C ALA A 94 -26.65 20.56 -5.58
N SER A 95 -25.88 21.49 -5.01
CA SER A 95 -25.93 21.78 -3.57
C SER A 95 -27.33 22.20 -3.14
N GLY A 96 -27.87 21.56 -2.11
CA GLY A 96 -29.27 21.70 -1.66
C GLY A 96 -30.28 20.79 -2.38
N GLY A 97 -29.92 20.23 -3.54
CA GLY A 97 -30.76 19.28 -4.27
C GLY A 97 -30.76 17.89 -3.62
N ALA A 98 -31.82 17.11 -3.87
CA ALA A 98 -31.96 15.75 -3.33
C ALA A 98 -32.47 14.74 -4.36
N LEU A 99 -31.83 13.57 -4.44
CA LEU A 99 -32.32 12.37 -5.13
C LEU A 99 -32.52 11.24 -4.12
N THR A 100 -33.73 10.74 -4.00
CA THR A 100 -34.04 9.54 -3.22
C THR A 100 -34.55 8.45 -4.15
N ILE A 101 -33.96 7.26 -4.10
CA ILE A 101 -34.37 6.08 -4.86
C ILE A 101 -34.80 5.04 -3.83
N ASP A 102 -36.10 4.79 -3.70
CA ASP A 102 -36.65 3.85 -2.72
C ASP A 102 -36.47 2.38 -3.15
N GLY A 103 -36.13 2.15 -4.42
CA GLY A 103 -35.74 0.85 -4.96
C GLY A 103 -34.24 0.74 -5.27
N ASN A 104 -33.92 -0.18 -6.17
CA ASN A 104 -32.55 -0.38 -6.62
C ASN A 104 -32.14 0.68 -7.64
N LEU A 105 -30.88 1.10 -7.57
CA LEU A 105 -30.20 1.82 -8.64
C LEU A 105 -29.37 0.79 -9.42
N GLN A 106 -29.86 0.35 -10.58
CA GLN A 106 -29.28 -0.78 -11.30
C GLN A 106 -28.98 -0.46 -12.77
N GLY A 107 -27.89 -1.03 -13.27
CA GLY A 107 -27.64 -1.14 -14.70
C GLY A 107 -28.49 -2.28 -15.27
N ASP A 108 -29.16 -2.06 -16.40
CA ASP A 108 -29.75 -3.14 -17.16
C ASP A 108 -28.63 -3.86 -17.90
N GLY A 109 -28.13 -4.94 -17.29
CA GLY A 109 -26.93 -5.68 -17.71
C GLY A 109 -27.08 -6.39 -19.04
N ASN A 110 -27.21 -5.61 -20.11
CA ASN A 110 -27.47 -6.13 -21.45
C ASN A 110 -26.37 -7.12 -21.86
N THR A 111 -26.77 -8.14 -22.61
CA THR A 111 -25.99 -9.34 -22.92
C THR A 111 -24.90 -9.11 -23.98
N GLY A 112 -24.62 -7.86 -24.34
CA GLY A 112 -23.61 -7.49 -25.31
C GLY A 112 -22.21 -7.95 -24.88
N THR A 113 -21.57 -8.74 -25.71
CA THR A 113 -20.26 -9.39 -25.50
C THR A 113 -19.06 -8.43 -25.52
N ASN A 114 -19.27 -7.12 -25.59
CA ASN A 114 -18.19 -6.14 -25.84
C ASN A 114 -17.66 -5.50 -24.54
N ASN A 115 -16.97 -6.29 -23.71
CA ASN A 115 -16.46 -5.91 -22.37
C ASN A 115 -15.17 -5.06 -22.34
N ASN A 116 -14.64 -4.58 -23.48
CA ASN A 116 -13.23 -4.15 -23.57
C ASN A 116 -12.97 -2.67 -23.92
N TYR A 117 -13.99 -1.81 -24.00
CA TYR A 117 -13.77 -0.39 -24.34
C TYR A 117 -13.61 0.50 -23.10
N TYR A 118 -12.49 1.23 -23.06
CA TYR A 118 -12.24 2.31 -22.09
C TYR A 118 -13.06 3.56 -22.42
N PRO A 119 -13.45 4.38 -21.42
CA PRO A 119 -13.81 5.79 -21.62
C PRO A 119 -12.64 6.55 -22.19
N CYS A 120 -12.60 6.63 -23.51
CA CYS A 120 -11.96 7.78 -24.15
C CYS A 120 -12.94 8.93 -23.99
N LEU A 121 -12.73 9.70 -22.93
CA LEU A 121 -13.25 11.05 -22.81
C LEU A 121 -12.54 11.91 -23.87
N SER A 122 -12.97 11.78 -25.12
CA SER A 122 -12.57 12.72 -26.16
C SER A 122 -13.20 14.08 -25.85
N THR A 123 -12.57 15.18 -26.26
CA THR A 123 -13.16 16.53 -26.22
C THR A 123 -14.49 16.63 -26.98
N THR A 124 -14.85 15.62 -27.77
CA THR A 124 -16.09 15.51 -28.55
C THR A 124 -17.18 14.64 -27.92
N GLY A 125 -16.95 14.07 -26.73
CA GLY A 125 -17.96 13.29 -26.00
C GLY A 125 -17.41 11.99 -25.39
N LEU A 126 -18.16 11.46 -24.42
CA LEU A 126 -17.95 10.13 -23.84
C LEU A 126 -18.29 9.08 -24.92
N THR A 127 -17.30 8.35 -25.41
CA THR A 127 -17.53 7.27 -26.39
C THR A 127 -17.78 5.91 -25.73
N SER A 128 -17.70 5.81 -24.40
CA SER A 128 -17.86 4.55 -23.68
C SER A 128 -19.00 4.58 -22.66
N GLN A 129 -19.49 3.40 -22.35
CA GLN A 129 -20.50 3.10 -21.37
C GLN A 129 -19.99 3.46 -19.95
N ALA A 130 -20.33 4.65 -19.47
CA ALA A 130 -19.99 5.12 -18.12
C ALA A 130 -21.18 5.82 -17.47
N MET A 131 -21.49 5.44 -16.24
CA MET A 131 -22.41 6.21 -15.40
C MET A 131 -21.58 7.16 -14.54
N ILE A 132 -21.84 8.45 -14.65
CA ILE A 132 -21.19 9.46 -13.81
C ILE A 132 -22.26 10.08 -12.91
N ILE A 133 -22.04 9.98 -11.60
CA ILE A 133 -22.87 10.59 -10.57
C ILE A 133 -22.01 11.66 -9.90
N ASP A 134 -22.33 12.92 -10.15
CA ASP A 134 -21.71 14.09 -9.53
C ASP A 134 -22.66 14.65 -8.47
N CYS A 135 -22.37 14.38 -7.19
CA CYS A 135 -23.24 14.72 -6.08
C CYS A 135 -22.64 15.87 -5.26
N LYS A 136 -23.28 17.04 -5.33
CA LYS A 136 -23.06 18.23 -4.48
C LYS A 136 -24.15 18.42 -3.42
N GLY A 137 -25.23 17.65 -3.51
CA GLY A 137 -26.39 17.66 -2.61
C GLY A 137 -26.57 16.34 -1.86
N THR A 138 -27.79 15.81 -1.82
CA THR A 138 -28.10 14.53 -1.17
C THR A 138 -28.48 13.46 -2.18
N LEU A 139 -27.86 12.30 -2.10
CA LEU A 139 -28.29 11.08 -2.80
C LEU A 139 -28.60 9.99 -1.76
N THR A 140 -29.79 9.43 -1.80
CA THR A 140 -30.17 8.28 -0.97
C THR A 140 -30.66 7.14 -1.85
N VAL A 141 -30.07 5.96 -1.71
CA VAL A 141 -30.51 4.73 -2.38
C VAL A 141 -30.94 3.75 -1.29
N ASN A 142 -32.25 3.52 -1.17
CA ASN A 142 -32.82 2.63 -0.15
C ASN A 142 -32.78 1.15 -0.54
N GLY A 143 -32.76 0.85 -1.84
CA GLY A 143 -32.41 -0.48 -2.35
C GLY A 143 -30.91 -0.66 -2.54
N ASN A 144 -30.53 -1.71 -3.27
CA ASN A 144 -29.13 -1.98 -3.58
C ASN A 144 -28.65 -1.13 -4.76
N LEU A 145 -27.41 -0.65 -4.66
CA LEU A 145 -26.63 -0.20 -5.81
C LEU A 145 -26.16 -1.43 -6.60
N ALA A 146 -26.59 -1.53 -7.86
CA ALA A 146 -26.38 -2.66 -8.78
C ALA A 146 -26.88 -4.03 -8.27
N ALA A 147 -28.15 -4.06 -7.85
CA ALA A 147 -28.80 -5.27 -7.36
C ALA A 147 -28.78 -6.43 -8.37
N GLY A 148 -28.30 -7.61 -7.96
CA GLY A 148 -28.64 -8.90 -8.59
C GLY A 148 -27.47 -9.87 -8.80
N THR A 149 -27.77 -10.94 -9.55
CA THR A 149 -26.79 -11.92 -10.04
C THR A 149 -25.69 -11.24 -10.86
N ALA A 150 -24.55 -11.89 -11.10
CA ALA A 150 -23.44 -11.32 -11.90
C ALA A 150 -23.89 -10.72 -13.25
N THR A 151 -25.04 -11.15 -13.78
CA THR A 151 -25.68 -10.63 -14.99
C THR A 151 -26.35 -9.25 -14.85
N LYS A 152 -26.69 -8.78 -13.65
CA LYS A 152 -27.34 -7.48 -13.37
C LYS A 152 -26.42 -6.44 -12.73
N ARG A 153 -25.15 -6.77 -12.51
CA ARG A 153 -24.15 -5.80 -12.06
C ARG A 153 -23.89 -4.80 -13.17
N PHE A 154 -23.51 -3.56 -12.81
CA PHE A 154 -22.97 -2.62 -13.79
C PHE A 154 -21.78 -3.30 -14.48
N LYS A 155 -21.88 -3.61 -15.77
CA LYS A 155 -20.72 -4.10 -16.56
C LYS A 155 -19.79 -2.95 -16.99
N ASN A 156 -20.23 -1.74 -16.69
CA ASN A 156 -19.74 -0.48 -17.20
C ASN A 156 -19.09 0.33 -16.07
N TRP A 157 -18.32 1.34 -16.45
CA TRP A 157 -17.68 2.22 -15.49
C TRP A 157 -18.73 2.97 -14.67
N VAL A 158 -18.53 3.02 -13.36
CA VAL A 158 -19.33 3.84 -12.46
C VAL A 158 -18.40 4.82 -11.77
N PHE A 159 -18.61 6.11 -12.02
CA PHE A 159 -17.91 7.19 -11.34
C PHE A 159 -18.88 7.83 -10.34
N LEU A 160 -18.56 7.75 -9.06
CA LEU A 160 -19.32 8.40 -7.99
C LEU A 160 -18.46 9.47 -7.34
N HIS A 161 -18.81 10.73 -7.56
CA HIS A 161 -18.16 11.89 -6.95
C HIS A 161 -19.06 12.43 -5.84
N VAL A 162 -18.50 12.53 -4.64
CA VAL A 162 -19.18 13.08 -3.46
C VAL A 162 -18.45 14.36 -3.06
N ASP A 163 -18.98 15.49 -3.52
CA ASP A 163 -18.38 16.80 -3.33
C ASP A 163 -18.51 17.33 -1.89
N SER A 164 -17.82 18.45 -1.61
CA SER A 164 -17.89 19.15 -0.33
C SER A 164 -19.33 19.47 0.06
N GLY A 165 -19.75 19.02 1.26
CA GLY A 165 -21.10 19.23 1.80
C GLY A 165 -22.14 18.24 1.26
N ALA A 166 -21.78 17.39 0.30
CA ALA A 166 -22.67 16.37 -0.21
C ALA A 166 -22.77 15.16 0.73
N THR A 167 -23.92 14.49 0.71
CA THR A 167 -24.14 13.24 1.43
C THR A 167 -24.73 12.20 0.50
N VAL A 168 -24.03 11.08 0.34
CA VAL A 168 -24.52 9.89 -0.35
C VAL A 168 -24.78 8.79 0.68
N THR A 169 -25.98 8.23 0.69
CA THR A 169 -26.38 7.14 1.57
C THR A 169 -26.85 5.94 0.76
N LEU A 170 -26.23 4.79 0.97
CA LEU A 170 -26.57 3.50 0.36
C LEU A 170 -27.08 2.55 1.46
N ASN A 171 -28.39 2.29 1.49
CA ASN A 171 -29.02 1.48 2.54
C ASN A 171 -29.25 0.02 2.14
N GLY A 172 -29.16 -0.33 0.85
CA GLY A 172 -29.31 -1.72 0.41
C GLY A 172 -28.25 -2.65 1.01
N ASN A 173 -28.59 -3.89 1.33
CA ASN A 173 -27.69 -4.81 2.02
C ASN A 173 -26.51 -5.31 1.18
N ASP A 174 -26.65 -5.34 -0.15
CA ASP A 174 -25.64 -5.87 -1.06
C ASP A 174 -25.34 -4.86 -2.17
N ASN A 175 -24.66 -3.77 -1.78
CA ASN A 175 -24.22 -2.77 -2.73
C ASN A 175 -22.99 -3.29 -3.47
N VAL A 176 -23.10 -3.45 -4.79
CA VAL A 176 -22.00 -3.93 -5.63
C VAL A 176 -21.72 -2.89 -6.70
N LEU A 177 -20.52 -2.33 -6.72
CA LEU A 177 -20.02 -1.66 -7.90
C LEU A 177 -19.30 -2.73 -8.73
N GLY A 178 -19.86 -2.98 -9.93
CA GLY A 178 -19.32 -3.97 -10.87
C GLY A 178 -17.95 -3.55 -11.43
N PRO A 179 -17.50 -4.15 -12.55
CA PRO A 179 -16.13 -3.98 -12.99
C PRO A 179 -15.82 -2.52 -13.27
N ARG A 180 -14.85 -1.95 -12.54
CA ARG A 180 -14.34 -0.57 -12.70
C ARG A 180 -15.20 0.51 -12.02
N GLY A 181 -15.45 0.34 -10.73
CA GLY A 181 -16.03 1.38 -9.88
C GLY A 181 -14.96 2.37 -9.41
N ILE A 182 -15.15 3.67 -9.70
CA ILE A 182 -14.33 4.75 -9.17
C ILE A 182 -15.19 5.61 -8.25
N ILE A 183 -14.79 5.69 -6.99
CA ILE A 183 -15.44 6.52 -5.97
C ILE A 183 -14.45 7.57 -5.51
N HIS A 184 -14.85 8.82 -5.57
CA HIS A 184 -14.09 9.93 -5.01
C HIS A 184 -14.96 10.67 -3.98
N VAL A 185 -14.55 10.63 -2.72
CA VAL A 185 -15.14 11.40 -1.63
C VAL A 185 -14.25 12.60 -1.35
N HIS A 186 -14.66 13.78 -1.82
CA HIS A 186 -13.91 15.01 -1.68
C HIS A 186 -13.96 15.56 -0.24
N LYS A 187 -13.13 16.57 0.02
CA LYS A 187 -13.10 17.29 1.29
C LYS A 187 -14.50 17.77 1.68
N GLY A 188 -15.00 17.36 2.85
CA GLY A 188 -16.32 17.73 3.36
C GLY A 188 -17.48 16.89 2.80
N GLY A 189 -17.22 15.98 1.86
CA GLY A 189 -18.20 15.00 1.37
C GLY A 189 -18.36 13.83 2.34
N THR A 190 -19.55 13.20 2.31
CA THR A 190 -19.89 12.06 3.17
C THR A 190 -20.51 10.92 2.37
N LEU A 191 -19.89 9.73 2.37
CA LEU A 191 -20.45 8.50 1.82
C LEU A 191 -20.77 7.51 2.95
N ARG A 192 -22.06 7.21 3.17
CA ARG A 192 -22.53 6.25 4.15
C ARG A 192 -23.08 5.01 3.47
N VAL A 193 -22.47 3.86 3.72
CA VAL A 193 -22.99 2.56 3.30
C VAL A 193 -23.53 1.84 4.53
N ASN A 194 -24.84 2.01 4.77
CA ASN A 194 -25.54 1.44 5.92
C ASN A 194 -25.87 -0.05 5.71
N GLY A 195 -25.86 -0.49 4.45
CA GLY A 195 -26.02 -1.90 4.10
C GLY A 195 -24.93 -2.80 4.67
N THR A 196 -25.25 -4.09 4.79
CA THR A 196 -24.33 -5.11 5.31
C THR A 196 -23.02 -5.19 4.54
N ASN A 197 -23.07 -5.16 3.21
CA ASN A 197 -21.91 -5.37 2.35
C ASN A 197 -21.80 -4.26 1.30
N PHE A 198 -20.58 -3.70 1.19
CA PHE A 198 -20.17 -2.92 0.05
C PHE A 198 -19.01 -3.59 -0.67
N LEU A 199 -19.23 -3.91 -1.93
CA LEU A 199 -18.29 -4.65 -2.75
C LEU A 199 -17.96 -3.83 -4.00
N VAL A 200 -16.67 -3.53 -4.20
CA VAL A 200 -16.15 -2.91 -5.42
C VAL A 200 -15.27 -3.93 -6.12
N GLU A 201 -15.68 -4.42 -7.28
CA GLU A 201 -15.05 -5.57 -7.96
C GLU A 201 -14.23 -5.20 -9.21
N TYR A 202 -13.36 -6.16 -9.58
CA TYR A 202 -12.49 -6.20 -10.74
C TYR A 202 -11.39 -5.13 -10.81
N ALA A 203 -10.50 -5.35 -11.78
CA ALA A 203 -9.39 -4.48 -12.13
C ALA A 203 -9.84 -3.02 -12.37
N TYR A 204 -8.97 -2.07 -12.00
CA TYR A 204 -9.14 -0.61 -12.12
C TYR A 204 -10.16 0.02 -11.16
N SER A 205 -10.68 -0.74 -10.21
CA SER A 205 -11.55 -0.22 -9.17
C SER A 205 -10.75 0.61 -8.15
N ARG A 206 -11.25 1.80 -7.83
CA ARG A 206 -10.55 2.77 -6.99
C ARG A 206 -11.52 3.48 -6.04
N ILE A 207 -11.14 3.55 -4.77
CA ILE A 207 -11.81 4.40 -3.78
C ILE A 207 -10.79 5.42 -3.27
N GLU A 208 -11.12 6.69 -3.39
CA GLU A 208 -10.33 7.81 -2.88
C GLU A 208 -11.15 8.63 -1.89
N ILE A 209 -10.60 8.85 -0.71
CA ILE A 209 -11.19 9.72 0.31
C ILE A 209 -10.20 10.84 0.57
N ASP A 210 -10.48 12.04 0.09
CA ASP A 210 -9.62 13.21 0.27
C ASP A 210 -9.57 13.65 1.74
N SER A 211 -8.57 14.47 2.09
CA SER A 211 -8.47 15.07 3.41
C SER A 211 -9.76 15.83 3.77
N GLY A 212 -10.42 15.41 4.85
CA GLY A 212 -11.69 15.96 5.33
C GLY A 212 -12.94 15.33 4.68
N GLY A 213 -12.79 14.41 3.73
CA GLY A 213 -13.88 13.53 3.28
C GLY A 213 -14.12 12.40 4.29
N THR A 214 -15.35 11.88 4.34
CA THR A 214 -15.72 10.79 5.25
C THR A 214 -16.45 9.67 4.53
N MET A 215 -16.06 8.43 4.81
CA MET A 215 -16.76 7.24 4.35
C MET A 215 -17.02 6.29 5.52
N SER A 216 -18.22 5.71 5.59
CA SER A 216 -18.53 4.64 6.53
C SER A 216 -19.17 3.45 5.82
N ALA A 217 -18.82 2.23 6.23
CA ALA A 217 -19.42 0.99 5.73
C ALA A 217 -19.56 -0.04 6.85
N VAL A 218 -20.47 -1.01 6.70
CA VAL A 218 -20.50 -2.18 7.60
C VAL A 218 -19.38 -3.14 7.22
N ASN A 219 -19.47 -3.79 6.05
CA ASN A 219 -18.35 -4.52 5.46
C ASN A 219 -17.93 -3.84 4.16
N LEU A 220 -16.62 -3.70 3.94
CA LEU A 220 -16.06 -3.16 2.71
C LEU A 220 -15.11 -4.18 2.09
N THR A 221 -15.41 -4.60 0.87
CA THR A 221 -14.53 -5.42 0.05
C THR A 221 -14.14 -4.67 -1.20
N VAL A 222 -12.85 -4.41 -1.38
CA VAL A 222 -12.28 -3.86 -2.62
C VAL A 222 -11.49 -4.98 -3.28
N ASN A 223 -12.02 -5.53 -4.37
CA ASN A 223 -11.52 -6.73 -5.01
C ASN A 223 -11.06 -6.44 -6.43
N GLY A 224 -9.77 -6.59 -6.71
CA GLY A 224 -9.21 -6.42 -8.06
C GLY A 224 -9.38 -7.61 -8.98
N ASN A 225 -9.87 -8.75 -8.50
CA ASN A 225 -9.83 -10.00 -9.26
C ASN A 225 -10.59 -9.91 -10.60
N GLY A 226 -9.83 -9.85 -11.70
CA GLY A 226 -10.34 -9.78 -13.07
C GLY A 226 -9.24 -10.12 -14.07
N SER A 227 -9.46 -11.15 -14.90
CA SER A 227 -8.53 -11.60 -15.94
C SER A 227 -8.61 -10.81 -17.25
N THR A 228 -9.42 -9.74 -17.28
CA THR A 228 -9.75 -9.05 -18.53
C THR A 228 -8.59 -8.17 -18.97
N ILE A 229 -7.80 -8.67 -19.93
CA ILE A 229 -6.76 -7.89 -20.62
C ILE A 229 -7.43 -6.75 -21.38
N VAL A 230 -7.02 -5.53 -21.05
CA VAL A 230 -7.43 -4.33 -21.80
C VAL A 230 -6.56 -4.23 -23.05
N SER A 231 -7.17 -4.37 -24.22
CA SER A 231 -6.45 -4.30 -25.51
C SER A 231 -6.25 -2.87 -26.04
N SER A 232 -6.91 -1.86 -25.46
CA SER A 232 -6.80 -0.45 -25.87
C SER A 232 -7.14 0.51 -24.73
N ALA A 233 -6.17 1.31 -24.28
CA ALA A 233 -6.39 2.39 -23.32
C ALA A 233 -6.14 3.76 -23.99
N CYS A 234 -6.78 4.81 -23.47
CA CYS A 234 -6.81 6.13 -24.09
C CYS A 234 -5.50 6.89 -23.82
N ALA A 235 -5.02 7.64 -24.82
CA ALA A 235 -3.77 8.40 -24.70
C ALA A 235 -3.88 9.62 -23.76
N THR A 236 -5.10 10.11 -23.50
CA THR A 236 -5.38 11.29 -22.68
C THR A 236 -6.76 11.15 -22.03
N ASN A 237 -6.82 11.36 -20.71
CA ASN A 237 -8.07 11.52 -19.95
C ASN A 237 -8.21 13.03 -19.60
N PRO A 238 -9.41 13.58 -19.42
CA PRO A 238 -9.60 14.94 -18.92
C PRO A 238 -9.52 14.99 -17.39
N PRO A 239 -9.15 16.13 -16.79
CA PRO A 239 -9.20 16.32 -15.35
C PRO A 239 -10.62 16.11 -14.78
N PRO A 240 -10.78 15.46 -13.62
CA PRO A 240 -9.73 14.98 -12.71
C PRO A 240 -9.15 13.61 -13.07
N TYR A 241 -9.56 12.97 -14.17
CA TYR A 241 -9.25 11.59 -14.52
C TYR A 241 -7.89 11.36 -15.20
N ASN A 242 -7.02 12.37 -15.24
CA ASN A 242 -5.67 12.28 -15.80
C ASN A 242 -4.91 11.08 -15.18
N GLY A 243 -4.42 10.16 -16.01
CA GLY A 243 -3.57 9.04 -15.57
C GLY A 243 -4.31 7.79 -15.07
N ILE A 244 -5.64 7.79 -15.00
CA ILE A 244 -6.41 6.65 -14.47
C ILE A 244 -6.30 5.40 -15.35
N ALA A 245 -5.97 5.53 -16.64
CA ALA A 245 -5.68 4.39 -17.49
C ALA A 245 -5.00 4.77 -18.80
N THR A 246 -3.67 4.68 -18.83
CA THR A 246 -2.91 4.62 -20.07
C THR A 246 -2.58 3.16 -20.36
N THR A 247 -2.23 2.82 -21.62
CA THR A 247 -1.82 1.46 -22.01
C THR A 247 -0.58 0.96 -21.24
N THR A 248 0.10 1.87 -20.55
CA THR A 248 1.29 1.62 -19.73
C THR A 248 0.98 1.40 -18.24
N ASN A 249 -0.21 1.77 -17.78
CA ASN A 249 -0.58 1.60 -16.37
C ASN A 249 -1.23 0.23 -16.19
N PRO A 250 -0.62 -0.68 -15.40
CA PRO A 250 -1.21 -1.96 -15.13
C PRO A 250 -2.56 -1.82 -14.42
N PRO A 251 -3.45 -2.81 -14.52
CA PRO A 251 -4.62 -2.86 -13.67
C PRO A 251 -4.17 -2.77 -12.22
N TYR A 252 -4.65 -1.75 -11.52
CA TYR A 252 -4.47 -1.61 -10.09
C TYR A 252 -5.83 -1.43 -9.43
N THR A 253 -6.00 -2.13 -8.33
CA THR A 253 -7.09 -1.85 -7.41
C THR A 253 -6.52 -1.05 -6.26
N SER A 254 -7.16 0.06 -5.92
CA SER A 254 -6.65 0.95 -4.88
C SER A 254 -7.70 1.46 -3.92
N LEU A 255 -7.32 1.52 -2.65
CA LEU A 255 -8.04 2.22 -1.60
C LEU A 255 -7.09 3.25 -1.00
N ILE A 256 -7.35 4.53 -1.28
CA ILE A 256 -6.52 5.66 -0.83
C ILE A 256 -7.35 6.49 0.15
N VAL A 257 -6.89 6.58 1.39
CA VAL A 257 -7.57 7.29 2.47
C VAL A 257 -6.69 8.42 3.00
N ASN A 258 -7.00 9.64 2.59
CA ASN A 258 -6.46 10.88 3.16
C ASN A 258 -7.44 11.55 4.14
N GLY A 259 -8.72 11.17 4.12
CA GLY A 259 -9.76 11.58 5.07
C GLY A 259 -10.04 10.53 6.14
N SER A 260 -11.33 10.28 6.42
CA SER A 260 -11.76 9.27 7.41
C SER A 260 -12.52 8.12 6.75
N LEU A 261 -12.12 6.88 7.05
CA LEU A 261 -12.83 5.66 6.69
C LEU A 261 -13.17 4.87 7.96
N ALA A 262 -14.45 4.62 8.21
CA ALA A 262 -14.91 3.78 9.31
C ALA A 262 -15.63 2.53 8.78
N VAL A 263 -15.06 1.35 9.00
CA VAL A 263 -15.66 0.06 8.64
C VAL A 263 -16.06 -0.65 9.93
N SER A 264 -17.35 -0.79 10.24
CA SER A 264 -17.75 -1.36 11.55
C SER A 264 -17.55 -2.87 11.64
N GLY A 265 -17.59 -3.56 10.50
CA GLY A 265 -17.30 -4.98 10.30
C GLY A 265 -15.94 -5.19 9.64
N ASN A 266 -15.88 -6.03 8.60
CA ASN A 266 -14.63 -6.43 7.97
C ASN A 266 -14.22 -5.49 6.82
N LEU A 267 -12.93 -5.18 6.74
CA LEU A 267 -12.31 -4.54 5.59
C LEU A 267 -11.45 -5.58 4.84
N HIS A 268 -11.83 -5.91 3.61
CA HIS A 268 -11.12 -6.83 2.76
C HIS A 268 -10.60 -6.11 1.51
N ILE A 269 -9.29 -6.14 1.30
CA ILE A 269 -8.64 -5.65 0.09
C ILE A 269 -7.99 -6.87 -0.56
N ASN A 270 -8.47 -7.20 -1.75
CA ASN A 270 -7.91 -8.27 -2.57
C ASN A 270 -7.32 -7.64 -3.82
N ASP A 271 -6.05 -7.88 -4.08
CA ASP A 271 -5.53 -7.59 -5.41
C ASP A 271 -5.87 -8.70 -6.40
N ALA A 272 -5.92 -8.34 -7.68
CA ALA A 272 -6.07 -9.30 -8.76
C ALA A 272 -4.83 -10.19 -8.86
N ALA A 273 -5.04 -11.51 -8.89
CA ALA A 273 -4.00 -12.39 -9.44
C ALA A 273 -3.89 -12.11 -10.95
N VAL A 274 -2.93 -11.29 -11.38
CA VAL A 274 -2.66 -11.07 -12.80
C VAL A 274 -2.07 -12.38 -13.38
N SER A 275 -2.91 -13.19 -14.04
CA SER A 275 -2.53 -14.55 -14.46
C SER A 275 -1.90 -14.65 -15.87
N THR A 276 -1.58 -13.54 -16.53
CA THR A 276 -1.12 -13.57 -17.93
C THR A 276 0.24 -12.94 -18.14
N SER A 277 1.06 -13.61 -18.94
CA SER A 277 2.43 -13.27 -19.37
C SER A 277 2.61 -11.90 -20.07
N ALA A 278 1.54 -11.11 -20.24
CA ALA A 278 1.54 -9.87 -21.01
C ALA A 278 1.52 -8.58 -20.16
N MET A 279 1.32 -8.67 -18.84
CA MET A 279 1.36 -7.49 -17.96
C MET A 279 2.42 -7.72 -16.88
N THR A 280 3.47 -6.91 -16.92
CA THR A 280 4.72 -7.12 -16.15
C THR A 280 4.63 -6.78 -14.67
N SER A 281 3.52 -6.23 -14.16
CA SER A 281 3.23 -6.12 -12.72
C SER A 281 1.83 -5.55 -12.50
N GLY A 282 0.90 -6.30 -11.89
CA GLY A 282 -0.23 -5.69 -11.19
C GLY A 282 0.26 -5.19 -9.82
N THR A 283 -0.27 -4.07 -9.34
CA THR A 283 0.04 -3.60 -7.99
C THR A 283 -1.26 -3.14 -7.33
N GLY A 284 -1.73 -3.88 -6.34
CA GLY A 284 -2.74 -3.42 -5.40
C GLY A 284 -2.12 -2.41 -4.43
N HIS A 285 -2.82 -1.29 -4.22
CA HIS A 285 -2.36 -0.22 -3.32
C HIS A 285 -3.43 0.08 -2.26
N PHE A 286 -3.15 -0.32 -1.02
CA PHE A 286 -3.84 0.23 0.13
C PHE A 286 -2.99 1.34 0.73
N THR A 287 -3.47 2.58 0.69
CA THR A 287 -2.72 3.72 1.22
C THR A 287 -3.55 4.50 2.22
N VAL A 288 -3.02 4.68 3.43
CA VAL A 288 -3.52 5.66 4.40
C VAL A 288 -2.55 6.83 4.40
N GLY A 289 -2.94 7.97 3.82
CA GLY A 289 -2.09 9.16 3.75
C GLY A 289 -1.90 9.81 5.12
N ASN A 290 -1.05 10.85 5.20
CA ASN A 290 -0.62 11.45 6.48
C ASN A 290 -1.78 11.96 7.36
N SER A 291 -2.85 12.47 6.75
CA SER A 291 -4.08 12.91 7.43
C SER A 291 -5.15 11.83 7.49
N GLY A 292 -4.90 10.68 6.88
CA GLY A 292 -5.83 9.57 6.78
C GLY A 292 -6.06 8.90 8.12
N THR A 293 -7.32 8.59 8.42
CA THR A 293 -7.71 7.76 9.56
C THR A 293 -8.60 6.63 9.09
N VAL A 294 -8.17 5.39 9.30
CA VAL A 294 -8.95 4.19 9.01
C VAL A 294 -9.25 3.47 10.32
N THR A 295 -10.52 3.19 10.59
CA THR A 295 -10.95 2.35 11.72
C THR A 295 -11.71 1.14 11.21
N VAL A 296 -11.30 -0.06 11.59
CA VAL A 296 -11.92 -1.33 11.23
C VAL A 296 -12.38 -2.03 12.51
N GLY A 297 -13.69 -2.14 12.72
CA GLY A 297 -14.28 -2.77 13.91
C GLY A 297 -14.19 -4.30 13.90
N GLY A 298 -14.15 -4.92 12.71
CA GLY A 298 -13.92 -6.34 12.51
C GLY A 298 -12.49 -6.64 12.05
N ASN A 299 -12.34 -7.61 11.14
CA ASN A 299 -11.02 -8.00 10.63
C ASN A 299 -10.57 -7.10 9.48
N PHE A 300 -9.28 -6.79 9.45
CA PHE A 300 -8.59 -6.23 8.30
C PHE A 300 -7.88 -7.35 7.54
N MET A 301 -8.21 -7.55 6.27
CA MET A 301 -7.55 -8.51 5.40
C MET A 301 -7.05 -7.79 4.16
N ASN A 302 -5.73 -7.70 4.01
CA ASN A 302 -5.10 -7.33 2.75
C ASN A 302 -4.45 -8.58 2.18
N SER A 303 -5.20 -9.33 1.38
CA SER A 303 -4.76 -10.60 0.84
C SER A 303 -4.58 -10.49 -0.66
N SER A 304 -3.34 -10.55 -1.11
CA SER A 304 -3.05 -11.01 -2.45
C SER A 304 -2.54 -12.44 -2.40
N THR A 305 -2.94 -13.25 -3.38
CA THR A 305 -2.17 -14.45 -3.72
C THR A 305 -0.90 -13.97 -4.38
N PRO A 306 0.30 -14.20 -3.81
CA PRO A 306 1.55 -13.73 -4.40
C PRO A 306 1.66 -14.29 -5.81
N THR A 307 1.54 -13.41 -6.81
CA THR A 307 1.98 -13.75 -8.17
C THR A 307 3.46 -13.43 -8.25
N THR A 308 4.21 -14.19 -9.04
CA THR A 308 5.69 -14.20 -9.03
C THR A 308 6.36 -12.88 -9.43
N THR A 309 5.61 -11.82 -9.76
CA THR A 309 6.14 -10.55 -10.30
C THR A 309 5.44 -9.28 -9.81
N GLY A 310 4.31 -9.36 -9.08
CA GLY A 310 3.62 -8.19 -8.51
C GLY A 310 4.00 -7.95 -7.05
N SER A 311 4.33 -6.70 -6.68
CA SER A 311 4.50 -6.30 -5.29
C SER A 311 3.28 -5.50 -4.84
N ASP A 312 2.36 -6.15 -4.14
CA ASP A 312 1.29 -5.43 -3.45
C ASP A 312 1.88 -4.66 -2.28
N THR A 313 1.42 -3.42 -2.11
CA THR A 313 1.90 -2.58 -1.01
C THR A 313 0.73 -2.03 -0.19
N ALA A 314 0.81 -2.21 1.12
CA ALA A 314 0.01 -1.49 2.10
C ALA A 314 0.89 -0.39 2.70
N THR A 315 0.60 0.87 2.41
CA THR A 315 1.33 2.02 2.93
C THR A 315 0.50 2.76 3.97
N ILE A 316 0.98 2.83 5.21
CA ILE A 316 0.30 3.51 6.33
C ILE A 316 1.15 4.70 6.76
N ASN A 317 0.79 5.91 6.34
CA ASN A 317 1.40 7.17 6.78
C ASN A 317 0.52 7.94 7.77
N GLY A 318 -0.77 7.63 7.85
CA GLY A 318 -1.73 8.15 8.83
C GLY A 318 -2.02 7.13 9.94
N THR A 319 -3.27 7.08 10.41
CA THR A 319 -3.69 6.16 11.49
C THR A 319 -4.54 5.01 10.94
N LEU A 320 -4.17 3.77 11.26
CA LEU A 320 -4.97 2.56 11.03
C LEU A 320 -5.25 1.87 12.37
N THR A 321 -6.51 1.80 12.77
CA THR A 321 -6.94 1.07 13.98
C THR A 321 -7.81 -0.12 13.58
N VAL A 322 -7.44 -1.32 13.97
CA VAL A 322 -8.18 -2.57 13.71
C VAL A 322 -8.56 -3.21 15.05
N THR A 323 -9.85 -3.39 15.31
CA THR A 323 -10.34 -4.02 16.55
C THR A 323 -10.31 -5.54 16.47
N GLY A 324 -10.54 -6.12 15.29
CA GLY A 324 -10.38 -7.55 15.03
C GLY A 324 -8.95 -7.92 14.61
N ASN A 325 -8.81 -9.05 13.89
CA ASN A 325 -7.51 -9.51 13.43
C ASN A 325 -7.05 -8.75 12.18
N ALA A 326 -5.74 -8.56 12.03
CA ALA A 326 -5.14 -7.98 10.84
C ALA A 326 -4.32 -9.04 10.11
N ILE A 327 -4.72 -9.41 8.90
CA ILE A 327 -3.97 -10.30 8.00
C ILE A 327 -3.50 -9.44 6.83
N ASN A 328 -2.21 -9.38 6.58
CA ASN A 328 -1.69 -8.69 5.41
C ASN A 328 -0.63 -9.56 4.75
N ASN A 329 -0.93 -10.06 3.56
CA ASN A 329 -0.03 -10.89 2.75
C ASN A 329 0.80 -10.05 1.77
N SER A 330 0.66 -8.72 1.78
CA SER A 330 1.36 -7.77 0.92
C SER A 330 2.47 -7.05 1.69
N ALA A 331 3.36 -6.34 0.97
CA ALA A 331 4.39 -5.51 1.57
C ALA A 331 3.78 -4.43 2.49
N LEU A 332 3.93 -4.56 3.81
CA LEU A 332 3.51 -3.51 4.75
C LEU A 332 4.61 -2.45 4.91
N ASN A 333 4.30 -1.22 4.53
CA ASN A 333 5.15 -0.05 4.72
C ASN A 333 4.44 0.93 5.68
N ILE A 334 4.87 0.99 6.94
CA ILE A 334 4.42 2.04 7.86
C ILE A 334 5.43 3.17 7.75
N GLY A 335 4.99 4.35 7.30
CA GLY A 335 5.85 5.51 7.14
C GLY A 335 6.16 6.20 8.47
N SER A 336 7.00 7.24 8.42
CA SER A 336 7.53 7.91 9.62
C SER A 336 6.49 8.56 10.53
N THR A 337 5.30 8.85 10.02
CA THR A 337 4.15 9.41 10.76
C THR A 337 3.03 8.38 10.95
N GLY A 338 3.19 7.18 10.40
CA GLY A 338 2.18 6.14 10.40
C GLY A 338 2.02 5.49 11.76
N VAL A 339 0.77 5.29 12.17
CA VAL A 339 0.40 4.55 13.38
C VAL A 339 -0.54 3.42 12.99
N MET A 340 -0.20 2.19 13.41
CA MET A 340 -1.08 1.03 13.24
C MET A 340 -1.34 0.39 14.60
N THR A 341 -2.60 0.29 14.98
CA THR A 341 -3.06 -0.33 16.23
C THR A 341 -3.92 -1.54 15.90
N VAL A 342 -3.60 -2.71 16.45
CA VAL A 342 -4.37 -3.95 16.22
C VAL A 342 -4.78 -4.56 17.57
N ASN A 343 -6.06 -4.52 17.89
CA ASN A 343 -6.62 -5.00 19.16
C ASN A 343 -7.21 -6.42 19.09
N GLY A 344 -7.06 -7.13 17.96
CA GLY A 344 -7.56 -8.48 17.79
C GLY A 344 -6.76 -9.54 18.57
N SER A 345 -7.44 -10.62 18.98
CA SER A 345 -6.85 -11.72 19.75
C SER A 345 -5.66 -12.42 19.07
N SER A 346 -5.65 -12.45 17.73
CA SER A 346 -4.57 -13.06 16.94
C SER A 346 -3.57 -12.03 16.38
N GLY A 347 -3.77 -10.73 16.67
CA GLY A 347 -2.92 -9.62 16.25
C GLY A 347 -2.71 -9.51 14.74
N LEU A 348 -1.49 -9.12 14.35
CA LEU A 348 -1.04 -8.95 12.97
C LEU A 348 -0.37 -10.25 12.47
N LEU A 349 -0.87 -10.82 11.36
CA LEU A 349 -0.44 -12.11 10.79
C LEU A 349 0.10 -11.96 9.35
N ASN A 350 1.08 -12.80 8.97
CA ASN A 350 1.60 -13.00 7.60
C ASN A 350 2.23 -11.79 6.88
N ASN A 351 2.76 -10.82 7.62
CA ASN A 351 3.32 -9.62 6.99
C ASN A 351 4.73 -9.88 6.44
N THR A 352 4.85 -9.78 5.12
CA THR A 352 6.13 -9.51 4.45
C THR A 352 6.21 -7.99 4.27
N GLY A 353 7.34 -7.31 4.54
CA GLY A 353 7.37 -5.84 4.41
C GLY A 353 8.50 -5.14 5.17
N SER A 354 8.72 -3.87 4.84
CA SER A 354 9.72 -3.02 5.49
C SER A 354 9.04 -1.93 6.32
N VAL A 355 9.42 -1.80 7.60
CA VAL A 355 8.92 -0.71 8.45
C VAL A 355 9.96 0.42 8.45
N TYR A 356 9.55 1.64 8.05
CA TYR A 356 10.44 2.79 7.92
C TYR A 356 10.00 3.93 8.85
N GLY A 357 10.75 4.18 9.93
CA GLY A 357 10.55 5.30 10.85
C GLY A 357 10.24 4.90 12.29
N VAL A 358 9.75 5.84 13.11
CA VAL A 358 9.27 5.55 14.47
C VAL A 358 7.82 5.07 14.36
N SER A 359 7.61 3.78 14.18
CA SER A 359 6.27 3.20 14.10
C SER A 359 5.91 2.58 15.45
N VAL A 360 4.82 3.06 16.05
CA VAL A 360 4.22 2.38 17.21
C VAL A 360 3.26 1.33 16.68
N ILE A 361 3.56 0.06 16.94
CA ILE A 361 2.63 -1.04 16.69
C ILE A 361 2.12 -1.47 18.06
N ASP A 362 0.94 -0.99 18.43
CA ASP A 362 0.28 -1.41 19.67
C ASP A 362 -0.57 -2.66 19.38
N VAL A 363 -0.22 -3.79 19.99
CA VAL A 363 -0.89 -5.08 19.80
C VAL A 363 -1.31 -5.64 21.14
N ASN A 364 -2.62 -5.61 21.41
CA ASN A 364 -3.24 -6.28 22.55
C ASN A 364 -3.43 -7.78 22.26
N GLY A 365 -2.34 -8.55 22.09
CA GLY A 365 -2.43 -9.97 21.72
C GLY A 365 -1.12 -10.62 21.26
N ARG A 366 -1.21 -11.60 20.35
CA ARG A 366 -0.05 -12.26 19.72
C ARG A 366 0.36 -11.52 18.44
N LEU A 367 1.63 -11.12 18.32
CA LEU A 367 2.20 -10.59 17.08
C LEU A 367 3.04 -11.67 16.38
N ASN A 368 2.54 -12.24 15.27
CA ASN A 368 3.30 -13.20 14.46
C ASN A 368 3.85 -12.51 13.20
N VAL A 369 5.06 -11.98 13.27
CA VAL A 369 5.77 -11.45 12.09
C VAL A 369 6.39 -12.61 11.33
N VAL A 370 5.86 -12.98 10.16
CA VAL A 370 6.36 -14.12 9.37
C VAL A 370 7.29 -13.60 8.27
N ASN A 371 8.60 -13.89 8.41
CA ASN A 371 9.67 -13.74 7.43
C ASN A 371 9.94 -12.31 6.86
N HIS A 372 11.20 -11.85 6.93
CA HIS A 372 11.76 -10.63 6.29
C HIS A 372 11.21 -9.27 6.77
N LEU A 373 11.24 -9.00 8.08
CA LEU A 373 11.11 -7.62 8.56
C LEU A 373 12.42 -6.86 8.31
N THR A 374 12.50 -6.08 7.23
CA THR A 374 13.64 -5.18 6.98
C THR A 374 13.35 -3.84 7.66
N ASN A 375 14.13 -3.47 8.67
CA ASN A 375 13.85 -2.31 9.50
C ASN A 375 14.99 -1.28 9.44
N ASN A 376 14.66 -0.04 9.07
CA ASN A 376 15.55 1.12 9.10
C ASN A 376 15.10 2.20 10.11
N GLY A 377 14.20 1.87 11.04
CA GLY A 377 13.65 2.78 12.07
C GLY A 377 13.38 2.12 13.44
N LEU A 378 12.82 2.90 14.37
CA LEU A 378 12.44 2.47 15.72
C LEU A 378 11.04 1.87 15.69
N VAL A 379 10.91 0.54 15.76
CA VAL A 379 9.59 -0.11 15.91
C VAL A 379 9.29 -0.25 17.39
N ASN A 380 8.45 0.64 17.94
CA ASN A 380 7.97 0.52 19.32
C ASN A 380 6.76 -0.42 19.33
N ILE A 381 6.99 -1.69 19.64
CA ILE A 381 5.90 -2.66 19.82
C ILE A 381 5.44 -2.53 21.27
N ASN A 382 4.29 -1.92 21.51
CA ASN A 382 3.63 -1.97 22.81
C ASN A 382 2.72 -3.20 22.82
N ALA A 383 3.02 -4.20 23.63
CA ALA A 383 2.20 -5.40 23.71
C ALA A 383 1.86 -5.72 25.16
N THR A 384 0.58 -5.62 25.50
CA THR A 384 0.05 -6.14 26.76
C THR A 384 -0.47 -7.56 26.54
N GLY A 385 0.38 -8.57 26.72
CA GLY A 385 0.00 -9.99 26.59
C GLY A 385 1.19 -10.94 26.42
N ASN A 386 0.93 -12.24 26.22
CA ASN A 386 1.98 -13.21 25.85
C ASN A 386 2.40 -12.98 24.39
N THR A 387 3.46 -12.20 24.19
CA THR A 387 4.00 -11.90 22.86
C THR A 387 5.02 -12.98 22.44
N ARG A 388 4.69 -13.75 21.41
CA ARG A 388 5.64 -14.66 20.76
C ARG A 388 6.06 -14.06 19.42
N VAL A 389 7.28 -13.54 19.32
CA VAL A 389 7.82 -13.03 18.06
C VAL A 389 8.56 -14.17 17.37
N PHE A 390 7.92 -14.79 16.36
CA PHE A 390 8.55 -15.81 15.51
C PHE A 390 9.32 -15.15 14.37
N GLY A 391 10.44 -14.50 14.68
CA GLY A 391 11.29 -13.89 13.67
C GLY A 391 12.35 -14.87 13.18
N ASN A 392 12.22 -15.40 11.96
CA ASN A 392 13.38 -15.89 11.23
C ASN A 392 14.14 -14.64 10.72
N LEU A 393 15.03 -14.09 11.55
CA LEU A 393 15.87 -12.93 11.22
C LEU A 393 16.97 -13.27 10.18
N PHE A 394 16.93 -14.44 9.57
CA PHE A 394 17.82 -14.81 8.48
C PHE A 394 17.44 -14.05 7.21
N ASN A 395 18.44 -13.49 6.52
CA ASN A 395 18.36 -12.81 5.21
C ASN A 395 17.85 -11.36 5.16
N ASN A 396 17.80 -10.62 6.26
CA ASN A 396 17.70 -9.16 6.14
C ASN A 396 19.08 -8.58 5.81
N THR A 397 19.27 -8.14 4.56
CA THR A 397 20.36 -7.25 4.19
C THR A 397 20.09 -5.88 4.81
N ILE A 398 20.35 -5.73 6.11
CA ILE A 398 20.25 -4.45 6.81
C ILE A 398 21.45 -3.61 6.35
N THR A 399 21.21 -2.67 5.44
CA THR A 399 22.23 -1.83 4.80
C THR A 399 22.67 -0.65 5.68
N THR A 400 21.91 -0.32 6.73
CA THR A 400 22.16 0.79 7.67
C THR A 400 21.84 0.38 9.10
N TYR A 401 22.51 0.95 10.10
CA TYR A 401 22.31 0.68 11.54
C TYR A 401 20.82 0.77 11.93
N GLY A 402 20.11 -0.36 11.92
CA GLY A 402 18.74 -0.46 12.41
C GLY A 402 18.78 -0.79 13.90
N VAL A 403 18.19 0.08 14.73
CA VAL A 403 17.92 -0.19 16.14
C VAL A 403 16.43 -0.48 16.26
N ALA A 404 16.05 -1.75 16.45
CA ALA A 404 14.69 -2.08 16.87
C ALA A 404 14.62 -1.96 18.40
N VAL A 405 13.68 -1.14 18.90
CA VAL A 405 13.38 -1.02 20.34
C VAL A 405 12.06 -1.71 20.62
N ILE A 406 12.11 -2.97 21.04
CA ILE A 406 10.89 -3.72 21.38
C ILE A 406 10.57 -3.46 22.85
N THR A 407 9.39 -2.91 23.13
CA THR A 407 8.95 -2.56 24.48
C THR A 407 7.89 -3.53 24.98
N VAL A 408 8.29 -4.61 25.66
CA VAL A 408 7.34 -5.65 26.08
C VAL A 408 6.91 -5.42 27.53
N ILE A 409 5.62 -5.44 27.83
CA ILE A 409 5.11 -5.24 29.20
C ILE A 409 5.03 -6.58 29.98
N ASN A 410 5.11 -7.71 29.27
CA ASN A 410 5.01 -9.08 29.80
C ASN A 410 6.12 -10.01 29.23
N ASN A 411 5.96 -11.33 29.32
CA ASN A 411 6.89 -12.33 28.80
C ASN A 411 7.13 -12.15 27.28
N LEU A 412 8.39 -11.92 26.89
CA LEU A 412 8.81 -11.98 25.49
C LEU A 412 9.41 -13.35 25.19
N TYR A 413 8.89 -14.03 24.16
CA TYR A 413 9.52 -15.22 23.59
C TYR A 413 10.08 -14.88 22.21
N VAL A 414 11.42 -14.80 22.12
CA VAL A 414 12.13 -14.67 20.83
C VAL A 414 12.57 -16.06 20.40
N GLN A 415 12.06 -16.55 19.27
CA GLN A 415 12.50 -17.80 18.66
C GLN A 415 12.99 -17.52 17.24
N GLY A 416 14.29 -17.69 17.00
CA GLY A 416 14.91 -17.48 15.69
C GLY A 416 16.30 -18.12 15.60
N ASN A 417 16.80 -18.34 14.38
CA ASN A 417 18.20 -18.69 14.14
C ASN A 417 19.06 -17.44 14.35
N LEU A 418 19.32 -17.09 15.59
CA LEU A 418 20.26 -16.04 15.95
C LEU A 418 21.67 -16.49 15.55
N THR A 419 22.38 -15.62 14.83
CA THR A 419 23.78 -15.89 14.46
C THR A 419 24.69 -15.34 15.55
N SER A 420 25.96 -15.77 15.56
CA SER A 420 26.96 -15.33 16.56
C SER A 420 27.26 -13.83 16.56
N ASN A 421 26.68 -13.05 15.64
CA ASN A 421 26.97 -11.63 15.45
C ASN A 421 25.82 -10.70 15.86
N ASP A 422 24.68 -11.27 16.27
CA ASP A 422 23.51 -10.49 16.68
C ASP A 422 23.67 -10.06 18.15
N ILE A 423 23.62 -8.75 18.42
CA ILE A 423 23.66 -8.22 19.79
C ILE A 423 22.22 -8.01 20.27
N ILE A 424 21.82 -8.77 21.28
CA ILE A 424 20.57 -8.57 22.01
C ILE A 424 20.89 -7.86 23.32
N ARG A 425 20.35 -6.66 23.53
CA ARG A 425 20.40 -5.96 24.82
C ARG A 425 19.00 -5.87 25.38
N ALA A 426 18.78 -6.34 26.61
CA ALA A 426 17.58 -5.98 27.37
C ALA A 426 17.92 -4.98 28.47
N ILE A 427 17.00 -4.06 28.69
CA ILE A 427 16.99 -3.12 29.80
C ILE A 427 15.84 -3.56 30.71
N CYS A 428 16.16 -4.14 31.87
CA CYS A 428 15.14 -4.38 32.91
C CYS A 428 15.07 -3.13 33.83
N PRO A 429 13.88 -2.74 34.31
CA PRO A 429 13.70 -1.62 35.23
C PRO A 429 14.23 -1.90 36.65
N PRO A 430 14.34 -0.88 37.53
CA PRO A 430 15.09 -0.92 38.79
C PRO A 430 14.61 -1.87 39.91
N GLY A 431 13.68 -2.79 39.65
CA GLY A 431 13.17 -3.75 40.64
C GLY A 431 13.48 -5.23 40.33
N ASP A 432 13.95 -5.55 39.12
CA ASP A 432 14.20 -6.94 38.73
C ASP A 432 15.58 -7.41 39.18
N THR A 433 15.59 -8.44 40.02
CA THR A 433 16.83 -8.99 40.59
C THR A 433 17.54 -9.95 39.65
N THR A 434 16.85 -10.53 38.66
CA THR A 434 17.36 -11.63 37.83
C THR A 434 16.85 -11.58 36.39
N ALA A 435 17.76 -11.57 35.41
CA ALA A 435 17.47 -11.89 34.02
C ALA A 435 17.97 -13.31 33.73
N TYR A 436 17.09 -14.21 33.28
CA TYR A 436 17.47 -15.57 32.94
C TYR A 436 17.70 -15.71 31.42
N VAL A 437 18.82 -16.30 31.03
CA VAL A 437 19.02 -16.77 29.66
C VAL A 437 18.91 -18.28 29.71
N ALA A 438 17.83 -18.85 29.18
CA ALA A 438 17.67 -20.29 29.13
C ALA A 438 18.44 -20.86 27.93
N TRP A 439 19.24 -21.89 28.19
CA TRP A 439 19.92 -22.70 27.17
C TRP A 439 19.34 -24.11 27.24
N GLY A 440 18.78 -24.62 26.13
CA GLY A 440 18.43 -26.03 25.93
C GLY A 440 17.99 -26.79 27.18
N GLY A 441 16.80 -26.49 27.73
CA GLY A 441 16.18 -27.28 28.79
C GLY A 441 16.81 -27.21 30.18
N ALA A 442 17.90 -26.47 30.39
CA ALA A 442 18.50 -26.23 31.70
C ALA A 442 18.52 -24.72 32.03
N TRP A 443 17.97 -24.37 33.20
CA TRP A 443 18.11 -23.02 33.76
C TRP A 443 19.53 -22.88 34.30
N VAL A 444 20.42 -22.25 33.53
CA VAL A 444 21.78 -21.96 34.01
C VAL A 444 21.80 -20.53 34.53
N SER A 445 21.67 -20.33 35.84
CA SER A 445 22.05 -19.05 36.46
C SER A 445 23.57 -18.97 36.48
N GLY A 446 24.20 -18.11 35.69
CA GLY A 446 25.62 -17.79 35.92
C GLY A 446 26.50 -17.30 34.77
N ALA A 447 26.06 -17.31 33.50
CA ALA A 447 26.92 -16.83 32.42
C ALA A 447 26.57 -15.38 32.02
N HIS A 448 27.16 -14.40 32.71
CA HIS A 448 27.12 -12.99 32.30
C HIS A 448 28.52 -12.54 31.85
N ASP A 449 28.67 -12.13 30.59
CA ASP A 449 29.94 -11.58 30.09
C ASP A 449 30.19 -10.14 30.60
N THR A 450 29.18 -9.41 31.07
CA THR A 450 29.31 -8.18 31.88
C THR A 450 27.93 -7.68 32.30
N VAL A 451 27.71 -7.46 33.61
CA VAL A 451 26.60 -6.66 34.13
C VAL A 451 27.16 -5.27 34.44
N GLN A 452 26.74 -4.24 33.70
CA GLN A 452 27.02 -2.86 34.10
C GLN A 452 25.86 -2.34 34.96
N ASN A 453 26.13 -2.16 36.25
CA ASN A 453 25.23 -1.46 37.17
C ASN A 453 25.47 0.05 37.04
N TYR A 454 24.43 0.81 36.68
CA TYR A 454 24.47 2.27 36.75
C TYR A 454 23.82 2.75 38.06
N SER A 455 24.19 3.96 38.50
CA SER A 455 23.69 4.59 39.74
C SER A 455 22.18 4.82 39.79
N SER A 456 21.47 4.63 38.67
CA SER A 456 20.01 4.70 38.54
C SER A 456 19.27 3.39 38.86
N GLY A 457 19.98 2.31 39.22
CA GLY A 457 19.38 0.99 39.47
C GLY A 457 19.00 0.22 38.20
N VAL A 458 19.23 0.79 37.01
CA VAL A 458 19.04 0.12 35.72
C VAL A 458 20.20 -0.84 35.45
N LYS A 459 19.89 -2.11 35.13
CA LYS A 459 20.88 -3.14 34.78
C LYS A 459 20.90 -3.39 33.29
N TYR A 460 22.09 -3.37 32.69
CA TYR A 460 22.31 -3.77 31.30
C TYR A 460 22.84 -5.20 31.24
N TYR A 461 22.19 -6.04 30.43
CA TYR A 461 22.66 -7.38 30.12
C TYR A 461 23.12 -7.43 28.66
N THR A 462 24.39 -7.80 28.45
CA THR A 462 24.98 -8.03 27.13
C THR A 462 25.39 -9.49 27.04
N GLY A 463 24.79 -10.26 26.13
CA GLY A 463 25.18 -11.63 25.82
C GLY A 463 25.74 -11.71 24.40
N THR A 464 26.93 -12.27 24.25
CA THR A 464 27.69 -12.23 22.99
C THR A 464 27.49 -13.47 22.11
N GLN A 465 26.83 -14.53 22.59
CA GLN A 465 26.60 -15.76 21.81
C GLN A 465 25.29 -16.47 22.20
N ILE A 466 24.36 -16.59 21.25
CA ILE A 466 23.20 -17.49 21.38
C ILE A 466 23.32 -18.54 20.26
N PRO A 467 23.46 -19.84 20.57
CA PRO A 467 23.44 -20.89 19.57
C PRO A 467 22.07 -20.94 18.86
N PRO A 468 22.02 -21.27 17.55
CA PRO A 468 20.76 -21.39 16.81
C PRO A 468 19.77 -22.34 17.47
N GLY A 469 18.48 -21.99 17.49
CA GLY A 469 17.40 -22.88 17.94
C GLY A 469 16.93 -22.72 19.40
N ASN A 470 17.42 -21.71 20.13
CA ASN A 470 17.06 -21.50 21.55
C ASN A 470 16.14 -20.29 21.77
N ALA A 471 15.40 -20.31 22.88
CA ALA A 471 14.50 -19.25 23.30
C ALA A 471 15.12 -18.38 24.41
N LEU A 472 15.00 -17.07 24.27
CA LEU A 472 15.49 -16.09 25.24
C LEU A 472 14.32 -15.59 26.11
N ASN A 473 14.42 -15.68 27.44
CA ASN A 473 13.37 -15.25 28.37
C ASN A 473 13.88 -14.16 29.32
N MET A 474 13.87 -12.90 28.87
CA MET A 474 14.54 -11.80 29.59
C MET A 474 13.57 -11.10 30.55
N CYS A 475 13.89 -11.17 31.85
CA CYS A 475 13.19 -10.57 32.99
C CYS A 475 11.93 -11.35 33.45
N THR A 476 12.01 -11.95 34.64
CA THR A 476 10.90 -12.63 35.32
C THR A 476 10.79 -12.06 36.73
N GLY A 477 9.70 -11.35 37.06
CA GLY A 477 9.50 -10.90 38.44
C GLY A 477 8.52 -9.75 38.65
N ASN A 478 8.35 -8.86 37.67
CA ASN A 478 7.43 -7.73 37.79
C ASN A 478 6.94 -7.31 36.39
N PRO A 479 5.63 -7.01 36.16
CA PRO A 479 5.14 -6.46 34.90
C PRO A 479 5.71 -5.06 34.73
N ALA A 480 6.84 -4.98 34.06
CA ALA A 480 7.57 -3.75 33.89
C ALA A 480 8.10 -3.68 32.46
N THR A 481 8.19 -2.45 31.96
CA THR A 481 8.50 -2.15 30.57
C THR A 481 9.89 -2.67 30.20
N LEU A 482 9.95 -3.78 29.46
CA LEU A 482 11.17 -4.37 28.93
C LEU A 482 11.55 -3.69 27.63
N THR A 483 12.63 -2.92 27.61
CA THR A 483 13.15 -2.32 26.38
C THR A 483 14.28 -3.20 25.82
N ILE A 484 14.06 -3.85 24.68
CA ILE A 484 15.11 -4.60 23.96
C ILE A 484 15.65 -3.75 22.82
N VAL A 485 16.94 -3.45 22.86
CA VAL A 485 17.68 -2.79 21.78
C VAL A 485 18.36 -3.88 20.96
N LEU A 486 17.84 -4.16 19.76
CA LEU A 486 18.51 -5.00 18.77
C LEU A 486 19.38 -4.10 17.90
N ALA A 487 20.69 -4.16 18.07
CA ALA A 487 21.63 -3.46 17.20
C ALA A 487 22.19 -4.44 16.18
N ALA A 488 21.56 -4.51 15.01
CA ALA A 488 22.15 -5.24 13.89
C ALA A 488 23.27 -4.37 13.30
N ARG A 489 24.52 -4.87 13.36
CA ARG A 489 25.59 -4.23 12.58
C ARG A 489 25.27 -4.44 11.09
N PRO A 490 25.40 -3.42 10.24
CA PRO A 490 25.22 -3.61 8.80
C PRO A 490 26.16 -4.71 8.34
N TYR A 491 25.63 -5.61 7.51
CA TYR A 491 26.34 -6.74 6.92
C TYR A 491 27.33 -6.25 5.84
N SER A 492 28.16 -5.24 6.15
CA SER A 492 29.27 -4.84 5.30
C SER A 492 30.49 -5.69 5.68
N SER A 493 30.69 -6.74 4.89
CA SER A 493 31.99 -7.37 4.60
C SER A 493 32.77 -8.05 5.73
N LEU A 494 32.18 -9.00 6.45
CA LEU A 494 32.95 -10.04 7.16
C LEU A 494 32.37 -11.44 6.94
N ARG A 495 32.32 -11.84 5.67
CA ARG A 495 32.62 -13.22 5.28
C ARG A 495 33.95 -13.24 4.53
N GLU A 496 34.95 -12.55 5.06
CA GLU A 496 36.33 -12.84 4.72
C GLU A 496 36.72 -14.09 5.53
N VAL A 497 36.29 -15.24 4.99
CA VAL A 497 37.28 -16.24 4.58
C VAL A 497 38.18 -16.69 5.74
N GLN A 498 37.72 -17.73 6.44
CA GLN A 498 38.57 -18.74 7.10
C GLN A 498 39.45 -19.53 6.09
N THR A 499 39.77 -18.91 4.94
CA THR A 499 40.76 -19.31 3.94
C THR A 499 41.85 -18.25 3.74
N ARG A 500 41.95 -17.22 4.62
CA ARG A 500 43.04 -16.22 4.60
C ARG A 500 44.44 -16.84 4.76
N ASP A 501 44.53 -18.08 5.23
CA ASP A 501 45.78 -18.82 5.24
C ASP A 501 46.26 -19.31 3.86
N LYS A 502 45.46 -19.11 2.78
CA LYS A 502 45.81 -19.61 1.43
C LYS A 502 45.84 -18.58 0.31
N LEU A 503 45.44 -17.32 0.51
CA LEU A 503 45.37 -16.34 -0.59
C LEU A 503 46.40 -15.22 -0.45
N PHE A 504 47.26 -15.09 -1.47
CA PHE A 504 48.14 -13.93 -1.64
C PHE A 504 47.29 -12.67 -1.85
N ALA A 505 47.49 -11.64 -1.03
CA ALA A 505 46.78 -10.37 -1.18
C ALA A 505 47.78 -9.22 -1.30
N VAL A 506 47.61 -8.36 -2.29
CA VAL A 506 48.44 -7.15 -2.47
C VAL A 506 47.56 -5.92 -2.67
N GLN A 507 47.89 -4.83 -2.00
CA GLN A 507 47.19 -3.53 -2.06
C GLN A 507 48.22 -2.38 -2.12
N LEU A 508 47.81 -1.26 -2.71
CA LEU A 508 48.56 0.01 -2.65
C LEU A 508 47.89 0.94 -1.66
N ARG A 509 48.66 1.62 -0.80
CA ARG A 509 48.15 2.75 -0.02
C ARG A 509 49.15 3.91 0.04
N PRO A 510 48.74 5.13 -0.32
CA PRO A 510 47.53 5.44 -1.09
C PRO A 510 47.69 5.02 -2.57
N SER A 511 46.59 4.76 -3.27
CA SER A 511 46.59 4.55 -4.74
C SER A 511 46.64 5.88 -5.52
N PHE A 512 46.46 7.01 -4.84
CA PHE A 512 46.59 8.37 -5.37
C PHE A 512 47.54 9.14 -4.46
N THR A 513 48.65 9.66 -4.98
CA THR A 513 49.69 10.26 -4.14
C THR A 513 50.35 11.48 -4.78
N THR A 514 50.72 12.46 -3.96
CA THR A 514 51.68 13.52 -4.28
C THR A 514 53.07 13.22 -3.70
N GLN A 515 53.20 12.14 -2.93
CA GLN A 515 54.45 11.77 -2.26
C GLN A 515 55.44 11.16 -3.28
N PRO A 516 56.75 11.27 -3.04
CA PRO A 516 57.76 10.66 -3.91
C PRO A 516 57.86 9.14 -3.75
N TRP A 517 56.97 8.50 -2.98
CA TRP A 517 56.93 7.05 -2.80
C TRP A 517 55.50 6.51 -2.80
N LEU A 518 55.36 5.22 -3.13
CA LEU A 518 54.16 4.41 -2.91
C LEU A 518 54.46 3.33 -1.87
N THR A 519 53.43 2.92 -1.13
CA THR A 519 53.55 1.79 -0.20
C THR A 519 52.74 0.61 -0.72
N VAL A 520 53.43 -0.50 -0.97
CA VAL A 520 52.86 -1.79 -1.37
C VAL A 520 52.69 -2.64 -0.11
N PHE A 521 51.45 -2.97 0.22
CA PHE A 521 51.10 -3.89 1.28
C PHE A 521 50.87 -5.27 0.66
N ALA A 522 51.57 -6.29 1.15
CA ALA A 522 51.47 -7.65 0.63
C ALA A 522 51.33 -8.65 1.78
N TYR A 523 50.26 -9.42 1.78
CA TYR A 523 50.09 -10.59 2.62
C TYR A 523 50.58 -11.84 1.89
N MET A 524 51.48 -12.58 2.54
CA MET A 524 52.15 -13.75 1.99
C MET A 524 51.82 -15.01 2.81
N PRO A 525 51.26 -16.08 2.21
CA PRO A 525 50.98 -17.31 2.94
C PRO A 525 52.26 -18.10 3.31
N LYS A 526 53.36 -17.87 2.59
CA LYS A 526 54.71 -18.42 2.86
C LYS A 526 55.77 -17.40 2.46
N ARG A 527 56.97 -17.52 3.04
CA ARG A 527 58.14 -16.73 2.66
C ARG A 527 58.46 -16.92 1.18
N ASP A 528 58.62 -15.83 0.43
CA ASP A 528 58.91 -15.87 -1.01
C ASP A 528 59.53 -14.55 -1.50
N ARG A 529 60.05 -14.53 -2.73
CA ARG A 529 60.62 -13.33 -3.36
C ARG A 529 59.59 -12.68 -4.29
N LEU A 530 59.28 -11.41 -4.03
CA LEU A 530 58.40 -10.60 -4.88
C LEU A 530 59.22 -9.72 -5.83
N SER A 531 58.73 -9.59 -7.06
CA SER A 531 59.17 -8.60 -8.04
C SER A 531 58.05 -7.57 -8.19
N ILE A 532 58.33 -6.34 -7.77
CA ILE A 532 57.43 -5.19 -7.86
C ILE A 532 57.96 -4.33 -9.01
N GLN A 533 57.14 -4.08 -10.03
CA GLN A 533 57.50 -3.19 -11.12
C GLN A 533 56.41 -2.15 -11.38
N VAL A 534 56.83 -0.94 -11.73
CA VAL A 534 55.94 0.15 -12.15
C VAL A 534 56.07 0.30 -13.65
N THR A 535 54.95 0.21 -14.36
CA THR A 535 54.89 0.47 -15.79
C THR A 535 54.02 1.69 -16.08
N ASP A 536 54.31 2.41 -17.15
CA ASP A 536 53.36 3.41 -17.67
C ASP A 536 52.21 2.75 -18.46
N VAL A 537 51.33 3.58 -19.02
CA VAL A 537 50.18 3.15 -19.83
C VAL A 537 50.58 2.45 -21.13
N THR A 538 51.83 2.58 -21.58
CA THR A 538 52.36 1.88 -22.76
C THR A 538 52.98 0.52 -22.41
N GLY A 539 53.03 0.17 -21.11
CA GLY A 539 53.66 -1.05 -20.63
C GLY A 539 55.17 -0.96 -20.44
N ARG A 540 55.78 0.22 -20.64
CA ARG A 540 57.21 0.42 -20.40
C ARG A 540 57.49 0.37 -18.90
N THR A 541 58.42 -0.49 -18.48
CA THR A 541 58.85 -0.56 -17.07
C THR A 541 59.74 0.63 -16.73
N LEU A 542 59.36 1.37 -15.69
CA LEU A 542 60.04 2.57 -15.21
C LEU A 542 60.77 2.33 -13.88
N VAL A 543 60.21 1.49 -13.02
CA VAL A 543 60.82 1.09 -11.74
C VAL A 543 60.70 -0.42 -11.61
N ARG A 544 61.74 -1.08 -11.10
CA ARG A 544 61.71 -2.51 -10.76
C ARG A 544 62.47 -2.74 -9.45
N GLN A 545 61.82 -3.38 -8.50
CA GLN A 545 62.36 -3.70 -7.18
C GLN A 545 62.09 -5.17 -6.87
N LYS A 546 63.14 -5.92 -6.50
CA LYS A 546 63.01 -7.29 -6.01
C LYS A 546 63.14 -7.27 -4.49
N VAL A 547 62.16 -7.81 -3.78
CA VAL A 547 62.11 -7.82 -2.31
C VAL A 547 61.88 -9.23 -1.80
N ASN A 548 62.47 -9.56 -0.65
CA ASN A 548 62.15 -10.78 0.08
C ASN A 548 60.97 -10.46 0.99
N ALA A 549 59.89 -11.24 0.87
CA ALA A 549 58.69 -11.08 1.68
C ALA A 549 58.58 -12.25 2.67
N GLU A 550 58.40 -11.93 3.94
CA GLU A 550 58.21 -12.90 5.00
C GLU A 550 56.76 -13.41 5.00
N LYS A 551 56.48 -14.52 5.72
CA LYS A 551 55.10 -14.99 5.91
C LYS A 551 54.30 -13.94 6.70
N GLY A 552 53.06 -13.68 6.29
CA GLY A 552 52.18 -12.69 6.90
C GLY A 552 52.21 -11.34 6.18
N ASP A 553 51.98 -10.27 6.92
CA ASP A 553 51.91 -8.91 6.38
C ASP A 553 53.30 -8.32 6.11
N ASN A 554 53.49 -7.81 4.89
CA ASN A 554 54.71 -7.14 4.45
C ASN A 554 54.38 -5.74 3.93
N THR A 555 55.31 -4.81 4.13
CA THR A 555 55.18 -3.43 3.66
C THR A 555 56.45 -3.03 2.91
N PHE A 556 56.31 -2.66 1.63
CA PHE A 556 57.42 -2.24 0.79
C PHE A 556 57.22 -0.81 0.29
N LYS A 557 58.22 0.04 0.49
CA LYS A 557 58.25 1.39 -0.08
C LYS A 557 58.88 1.35 -1.45
N LEU A 558 58.20 1.94 -2.42
CA LEU A 558 58.60 2.05 -3.82
C LEU A 558 58.85 3.51 -4.16
N ASP A 559 60.10 3.86 -4.47
CA ASP A 559 60.46 5.23 -4.87
C ASP A 559 59.92 5.52 -6.28
N ILE A 560 59.05 6.52 -6.37
CA ILE A 560 58.46 7.03 -7.60
C ILE A 560 58.81 8.51 -7.83
N SER A 561 59.80 9.05 -7.10
CA SER A 561 60.21 10.46 -7.17
C SER A 561 60.51 10.91 -8.59
N ARG A 562 61.16 10.05 -9.39
CA ARG A 562 61.58 10.30 -10.78
C ARG A 562 60.48 10.15 -11.83
N LEU A 563 59.30 9.64 -11.45
CA LEU A 563 58.18 9.49 -12.37
C LEU A 563 57.50 10.84 -12.60
N SER A 564 57.08 11.13 -13.83
CA SER A 564 56.23 12.28 -14.12
C SER A 564 54.85 12.15 -13.45
N ARG A 565 54.03 13.21 -13.52
CA ARG A 565 52.61 13.12 -13.13
C ARG A 565 51.86 12.23 -14.12
N GLY A 566 50.95 11.39 -13.65
CA GLY A 566 50.18 10.49 -14.51
C GLY A 566 49.72 9.20 -13.84
N ILE A 567 49.13 8.32 -14.66
CA ILE A 567 48.63 6.99 -14.26
C ILE A 567 49.70 5.94 -14.56
N TYR A 568 49.96 5.10 -13.57
CA TYR A 568 50.93 4.01 -13.60
C TYR A 568 50.29 2.69 -13.16
N TYR A 569 50.84 1.59 -13.65
CA TYR A 569 50.47 0.24 -13.21
C TYR A 569 51.58 -0.33 -12.33
N VAL A 570 51.25 -0.69 -11.09
CA VAL A 570 52.16 -1.42 -10.20
C VAL A 570 51.85 -2.91 -10.30
N GLN A 571 52.75 -3.64 -10.94
CA GLN A 571 52.67 -5.09 -11.11
C GLN A 571 53.50 -5.78 -10.04
N VAL A 572 52.88 -6.70 -9.30
CA VAL A 572 53.53 -7.51 -8.26
C VAL A 572 53.40 -8.97 -8.64
N PHE A 573 54.54 -9.64 -8.78
CA PHE A 573 54.58 -11.06 -9.14
C PHE A 573 55.69 -11.82 -8.43
N ASN A 574 55.57 -13.15 -8.36
CA ASN A 574 56.58 -14.05 -7.80
C ASN A 574 56.91 -15.19 -8.77
N ASN A 575 57.86 -16.03 -8.38
CA ASN A 575 58.26 -17.20 -9.19
C ASN A 575 57.20 -18.31 -9.20
N ASN A 576 56.23 -18.28 -8.28
CA ASN A 576 55.17 -19.27 -8.16
C ASN A 576 53.94 -18.94 -9.05
N GLY A 577 54.08 -18.00 -9.98
CA GLY A 577 53.02 -17.63 -10.93
C GLY A 577 51.96 -16.66 -10.38
N PHE A 578 52.12 -16.15 -9.16
CA PHE A 578 51.28 -15.04 -8.70
C PHE A 578 51.62 -13.79 -9.51
N HIS A 579 50.58 -13.12 -10.04
CA HIS A 579 50.72 -11.86 -10.76
C HIS A 579 49.48 -10.99 -10.48
N LYS A 580 49.70 -9.79 -9.94
CA LYS A 580 48.65 -8.81 -9.67
C LYS A 580 49.05 -7.43 -10.15
N THR A 581 48.15 -6.78 -10.88
CA THR A 581 48.32 -5.39 -11.34
C THR A 581 47.44 -4.48 -10.50
N LEU A 582 48.02 -3.37 -10.01
CA LEU A 582 47.35 -2.32 -9.26
C LEU A 582 47.53 -0.99 -9.98
N ILE A 583 46.60 -0.06 -9.81
CA ILE A 583 46.66 1.27 -10.44
C ILE A 583 47.16 2.27 -9.41
N ALA A 584 48.10 3.12 -9.82
CA ALA A 584 48.60 4.24 -9.05
C ALA A 584 48.48 5.53 -9.87
N GLU A 585 48.03 6.62 -9.24
CA GLU A 585 48.04 7.96 -9.82
C GLU A 585 49.03 8.84 -9.05
N LYS A 586 49.99 9.44 -9.76
CA LYS A 586 50.91 10.44 -9.23
C LYS A 586 50.45 11.83 -9.64
N LYS A 587 50.14 12.67 -8.65
CA LYS A 587 49.63 14.03 -8.83
C LYS A 587 50.71 15.10 -8.92
#